data_AF-A0A3E0HLZ5-F1
#
_entry.id   AF-A0A3E0HLZ5-F1
#
_cell.length_a   1.000
_cell.length_b   1.000
_cell.length_c   1.000
_cell.angle_alpha   90.00
_cell.angle_beta   90.00
_cell.angle_gamma   90.00
#
_symmetry.space_group_name_H-M   'P 1'
#
loop_
_entity.id
_entity.type
_entity.pdbx_description
1 polymer ?
#
loop_
_entity_poly.entity_id
_entity_poly.type
_entity_poly.pdbx_seq_one_letter_code
_entity_poly.pdbx_strand_id
1 'polypeptide(L)'
;MKDVDRLCWTGILLGLAFTMTNVQQFAAAGSPLWSLAWFAAWLLDPMVSLVLLAILRAEQVAARRGIRMGGWVRAAKWFTLGATYVMNTWSAFEVGSPALVVLHSVPPLVVFVAAEAVTELRDKLGVAFTVPSVEPERSQTRRTSFADYLAVARAARTAEVEVTPAWIREVTGCSRGLSPRLAAALRAES
;
A
#
# COMPACT_ATOMS: atom_id res chain seq x y z
N MET A 1 -4.33 -8.76 -7.65
CA MET A 1 -3.43 -7.59 -7.48
C MET A 1 -2.59 -7.29 -8.73
N LYS A 2 -1.92 -8.28 -9.34
CA LYS A 2 -1.16 -8.08 -10.59
C LYS A 2 -1.99 -7.46 -11.73
N ASP A 3 -3.26 -7.83 -11.86
CA ASP A 3 -4.11 -7.30 -12.94
C ASP A 3 -4.58 -5.86 -12.69
N VAL A 4 -4.82 -5.50 -11.43
CA VAL A 4 -5.16 -4.12 -11.03
C VAL A 4 -3.97 -3.19 -11.24
N ASP A 5 -2.76 -3.64 -10.88
CA ASP A 5 -1.51 -2.91 -11.13
C ASP A 5 -1.29 -2.71 -12.64
N ARG A 6 -1.49 -3.75 -13.45
CA ARG A 6 -1.40 -3.66 -14.92
C ARG A 6 -2.39 -2.65 -15.51
N LEU A 7 -3.65 -2.68 -15.08
CA LEU A 7 -4.68 -1.73 -15.55
C LEU A 7 -4.32 -0.29 -15.18
N CYS A 8 -3.83 -0.07 -13.95
CA CYS A 8 -3.38 1.23 -13.49
C CYS A 8 -2.19 1.74 -14.32
N TRP A 9 -1.17 0.90 -14.52
CA TRP A 9 -0.02 1.23 -15.37
C TRP A 9 -0.40 1.48 -16.83
N THR A 10 -1.35 0.70 -17.37
CA THR A 10 -1.84 0.89 -18.74
C THR A 10 -2.54 2.24 -18.86
N GLY A 11 -3.39 2.61 -17.91
CA GLY A 11 -4.03 3.93 -17.87
C GLY A 11 -3.03 5.08 -17.78
N ILE A 12 -2.00 4.94 -16.94
CA ILE A 12 -0.91 5.93 -16.81
C ILE A 12 -0.16 6.07 -18.14
N LEU A 13 0.25 4.97 -18.77
CA LEU A 13 0.99 4.98 -20.04
C LEU A 13 0.15 5.57 -21.17
N LEU A 14 -1.14 5.24 -21.25
CA LEU A 14 -2.04 5.81 -22.24
C LEU A 14 -2.26 7.31 -22.03
N GLY A 15 -2.44 7.74 -20.77
CA GLY A 15 -2.55 9.15 -20.43
C GLY A 15 -1.29 9.94 -20.78
N LEU A 16 -0.12 9.38 -20.48
CA LEU A 16 1.18 9.96 -20.85
C LEU A 16 1.39 10.03 -22.36
N ALA A 17 1.04 8.97 -23.10
CA ALA A 17 1.11 9.01 -24.56
C ALA A 17 0.20 10.11 -25.13
N PHE A 18 -0.99 10.29 -24.57
CA PHE A 18 -1.88 11.37 -24.96
C PHE A 18 -1.28 12.76 -24.67
N THR A 19 -0.78 13.01 -23.46
CA THR A 19 -0.15 14.30 -23.13
C THR A 19 1.08 14.58 -24.01
N MET A 20 1.89 13.54 -24.23
CA MET A 20 3.09 13.60 -25.06
C MET A 20 2.77 14.00 -26.50
N THR A 21 1.68 13.49 -27.10
CA THR A 21 1.29 13.89 -28.46
C THR A 21 0.88 15.36 -28.56
N ASN A 22 0.20 15.87 -27.52
CA ASN A 22 -0.29 17.24 -27.51
C ASN A 22 0.86 18.25 -27.27
N VAL A 23 1.77 17.92 -26.34
CA VAL A 23 3.01 18.69 -26.12
C VAL A 23 3.90 18.63 -27.37
N GLN A 24 3.97 17.48 -28.05
CA GLN A 24 4.74 17.36 -29.28
C GLN A 24 4.21 18.28 -30.37
N GLN A 25 2.88 18.33 -30.58
CA GLN A 25 2.28 19.20 -31.59
C GLN A 25 2.55 20.67 -31.27
N PHE A 26 2.43 21.06 -30.01
CA PHE A 26 2.74 22.41 -29.55
C PHE A 26 4.22 22.76 -29.73
N ALA A 27 5.13 21.92 -29.24
CA ALA A 27 6.57 22.18 -29.26
C ALA A 27 7.20 22.05 -30.66
N ALA A 28 6.62 21.22 -31.53
CA ALA A 28 7.07 21.14 -32.92
C ALA A 28 6.72 22.40 -33.69
N ALA A 29 5.61 23.09 -33.39
CA ALA A 29 5.24 24.40 -33.96
C ALA A 29 5.45 24.53 -35.50
N GLY A 30 5.13 23.47 -36.25
CA GLY A 30 5.33 23.43 -37.71
C GLY A 30 6.73 23.01 -38.19
N SER A 31 7.59 22.52 -37.30
CA SER A 31 8.90 21.97 -37.65
C SER A 31 8.80 20.82 -38.66
N PRO A 32 9.76 20.70 -39.59
CA PRO A 32 9.78 19.60 -40.56
C PRO A 32 9.76 18.23 -39.87
N LEU A 33 8.99 17.29 -40.42
CA LEU A 33 9.02 15.89 -39.99
C LEU A 33 10.46 15.37 -40.05
N TRP A 34 10.88 14.59 -39.05
CA TRP A 34 12.23 14.03 -38.91
C TRP A 34 13.36 15.02 -38.60
N SER A 35 13.04 16.30 -38.36
CA SER A 35 14.02 17.26 -37.86
C SER A 35 14.42 16.98 -36.40
N LEU A 36 15.59 17.47 -35.98
CA LEU A 36 16.03 17.43 -34.58
C LEU A 36 15.01 18.08 -33.63
N ALA A 37 14.37 19.18 -34.05
CA ALA A 37 13.33 19.85 -33.28
C ALA A 37 12.07 18.97 -33.13
N TRP A 38 11.68 18.23 -34.17
CA TRP A 38 10.56 17.30 -34.12
C TRP A 38 10.80 16.16 -33.12
N PHE A 39 12.03 15.62 -33.06
CA PHE A 39 12.42 14.63 -32.04
C PHE A 39 12.53 15.24 -30.64
N ALA A 40 13.08 16.45 -30.50
CA ALA A 40 13.19 17.13 -29.22
C ALA A 40 11.80 17.42 -28.60
N ALA A 41 10.81 17.75 -29.43
CA ALA A 41 9.42 17.95 -29.02
C ALA A 41 8.81 16.69 -28.38
N TRP A 42 9.16 15.49 -28.87
CA TRP A 42 8.74 14.24 -28.25
C TRP A 42 9.37 14.00 -26.88
N LEU A 43 10.57 14.53 -26.61
CA LEU A 43 11.31 14.26 -25.37
C LEU A 43 10.90 15.17 -24.20
N LEU A 44 10.27 16.31 -24.48
CA LEU A 44 9.89 17.32 -23.49
C LEU A 44 8.95 16.77 -22.42
N ASP A 45 7.84 16.16 -22.82
CA ASP A 45 6.82 15.67 -21.88
C ASP A 45 7.28 14.46 -21.03
N PRO A 46 7.98 13.46 -21.60
CA PRO A 46 8.60 12.39 -20.82
C PRO A 46 9.64 12.91 -19.81
N MET A 47 10.43 13.92 -20.18
CA MET A 47 11.44 14.48 -19.29
C MET A 47 10.79 15.13 -18.05
N VAL A 48 9.76 15.95 -18.24
CA VAL A 48 9.00 16.57 -17.15
C VAL A 48 8.35 15.50 -16.26
N SER A 49 7.75 14.49 -16.87
CA SER A 49 7.12 13.36 -16.16
C SER A 49 8.13 12.56 -15.31
N LEU A 50 9.33 12.32 -15.84
CA LEU A 50 10.42 11.65 -15.11
C LEU A 50 10.93 12.50 -13.95
N VAL A 51 11.05 13.81 -14.12
CA VAL A 51 11.43 14.74 -13.05
C VAL A 51 10.38 14.72 -11.94
N LEU A 52 9.09 14.79 -12.29
CA LEU A 52 8.00 14.69 -11.32
C LEU A 52 8.05 13.34 -10.57
N LEU A 53 8.19 12.23 -11.28
CA LEU A 53 8.29 10.90 -10.67
C LEU A 53 9.52 10.79 -9.76
N ALA A 54 10.65 11.40 -10.13
CA ALA A 54 11.85 11.45 -9.31
C ALA A 54 11.63 12.27 -8.03
N ILE A 55 10.93 13.41 -8.11
CA ILE A 55 10.55 14.22 -6.95
C ILE A 55 9.63 13.42 -6.02
N LEU A 56 8.60 12.78 -6.56
CA LEU A 56 7.69 11.91 -5.79
C LEU A 56 8.47 10.79 -5.11
N ARG A 57 9.37 10.13 -5.84
CA ARG A 57 10.22 9.07 -5.28
C ARG A 57 11.15 9.59 -4.18
N ALA A 58 11.72 10.78 -4.34
CA ALA A 58 12.59 11.40 -3.35
C ALA A 58 11.85 11.73 -2.06
N GLU A 59 10.59 12.21 -2.14
CA GLU A 59 9.74 12.38 -0.96
C GLU A 59 9.49 11.07 -0.23
N GLN A 60 9.13 10.01 -0.98
CA GLN A 60 8.87 8.69 -0.39
C GLN A 60 10.11 8.10 0.29
N VAL A 61 11.30 8.36 -0.25
CA VAL A 61 12.57 7.96 0.38
C VAL A 61 12.84 8.77 1.65
N ALA A 62 12.58 10.08 1.64
CA ALA A 62 12.75 10.95 2.78
C ALA A 62 11.74 10.65 3.91
N ALA A 63 10.48 10.39 3.57
CA ALA A 63 9.44 9.99 4.49
C ALA A 63 9.79 8.69 5.23
N ARG A 64 10.33 7.70 4.51
CA ARG A 64 10.86 6.45 5.11
C ARG A 64 12.03 6.66 6.07
N ARG A 65 12.79 7.74 5.92
CA ARG A 65 13.87 8.13 6.84
C ARG A 65 13.40 9.07 7.96
N GLY A 66 12.10 9.33 8.07
CA GLY A 66 11.52 10.22 9.08
C GLY A 66 11.73 11.72 8.80
N ILE A 67 12.20 12.09 7.61
CA ILE A 67 12.47 13.47 7.23
C ILE A 67 11.20 14.05 6.60
N ARG A 68 10.58 15.03 7.27
CA ARG A 68 9.45 15.77 6.70
C ARG A 68 9.95 16.73 5.63
N MET A 69 9.65 16.44 4.38
CA MET A 69 9.88 17.36 3.27
C MET A 69 8.97 18.59 3.41
N GLY A 70 9.55 19.79 3.37
CA GLY A 70 8.84 21.05 3.59
C GLY A 70 7.99 21.52 2.40
N GLY A 71 7.40 22.72 2.53
CA GLY A 71 6.51 23.31 1.52
C GLY A 71 7.13 23.50 0.12
N TRP A 72 8.47 23.55 0.02
CA TRP A 72 9.19 23.64 -1.24
C TRP A 72 8.94 22.48 -2.19
N VAL A 73 8.79 21.25 -1.67
CA VAL A 73 8.57 20.09 -2.55
C VAL A 73 7.14 20.10 -3.09
N ARG A 74 6.18 20.51 -2.27
CA ARG A 74 4.80 20.77 -2.69
C ARG A 74 4.75 21.87 -3.77
N ALA A 75 5.50 22.96 -3.61
CA ALA A 75 5.60 23.99 -4.64
C ALA A 75 6.18 23.45 -5.95
N ALA A 76 7.23 22.63 -5.90
CA ALA A 76 7.81 21.98 -7.08
C ALA A 76 6.80 21.09 -7.81
N LYS A 77 6.02 20.27 -7.08
CA LYS A 77 4.96 19.43 -7.67
C LYS A 77 3.92 20.26 -8.40
N TRP A 78 3.37 21.28 -7.73
CA TRP A 78 2.36 22.16 -8.31
C TRP A 78 2.90 22.93 -9.51
N PHE A 79 4.18 23.32 -9.48
CA PHE A 79 4.84 23.94 -10.62
C PHE A 79 4.93 22.99 -11.82
N THR A 80 5.42 21.75 -11.63
CA THR A 80 5.46 20.76 -12.71
C THR A 80 4.08 20.41 -13.26
N LEU A 81 3.08 20.23 -12.39
CA LEU A 81 1.71 19.96 -12.81
C LEU A 81 1.11 21.15 -13.58
N GLY A 82 1.35 22.37 -13.10
CA GLY A 82 0.93 23.60 -13.76
C GLY A 82 1.57 23.76 -15.14
N ALA A 83 2.87 23.47 -15.26
CA ALA A 83 3.57 23.50 -16.54
C ALA A 83 2.96 22.51 -17.54
N THR A 84 2.73 21.26 -17.15
CA THR A 84 2.08 20.25 -18.00
C THR A 84 0.65 20.66 -18.36
N TYR A 85 -0.12 21.17 -17.40
CA TYR A 85 -1.48 21.67 -17.64
C TYR A 85 -1.49 22.78 -18.69
N VAL A 86 -0.62 23.78 -18.55
CA VAL A 86 -0.51 24.91 -19.48
C VAL A 86 -0.15 24.41 -20.88
N MET A 87 0.89 23.57 -21.00
CA MET A 87 1.29 23.04 -22.32
C MET A 87 0.16 22.26 -23.00
N ASN A 88 -0.64 21.50 -22.24
CA ASN A 88 -1.74 20.74 -22.80
C ASN A 88 -2.96 21.60 -23.18
N THR A 89 -3.23 22.66 -22.43
CA THR A 89 -4.44 23.46 -22.62
C THR A 89 -4.22 24.72 -23.44
N TRP A 90 -2.96 25.05 -23.78
CA TRP A 90 -2.59 26.28 -24.49
C TRP A 90 -3.35 26.49 -25.80
N SER A 91 -3.39 25.49 -26.67
CA SER A 91 -4.12 25.56 -27.95
C SER A 91 -5.63 25.75 -27.74
N ALA A 92 -6.18 25.19 -26.67
CA ALA A 92 -7.59 25.37 -26.32
C ALA A 92 -7.91 26.79 -25.86
N PHE A 93 -6.95 27.46 -25.21
CA PHE A 93 -7.05 28.88 -24.87
C PHE A 93 -6.97 29.78 -26.11
N GLU A 94 -6.10 29.46 -27.08
CA GLU A 94 -6.04 30.20 -28.36
C GLU A 94 -7.35 30.11 -29.14
N VAL A 95 -8.01 28.94 -29.11
CA VAL A 95 -9.31 28.71 -29.77
C VAL A 95 -10.50 29.21 -28.93
N GLY A 96 -10.28 29.56 -27.65
CA GLY A 96 -11.32 30.05 -26.75
C GLY A 96 -12.40 29.00 -26.39
N SER A 97 -12.08 27.71 -26.48
CA SER A 97 -13.06 26.62 -26.28
C SER A 97 -12.91 25.95 -24.91
N PRO A 98 -13.89 26.13 -23.99
CA PRO A 98 -13.85 25.50 -22.68
C PRO A 98 -13.87 23.96 -22.73
N ALA A 99 -14.53 23.39 -23.75
CA ALA A 99 -14.60 21.94 -23.94
C ALA A 99 -13.23 21.34 -24.29
N LEU A 100 -12.44 22.03 -25.12
CA LEU A 100 -11.07 21.62 -25.44
C LEU A 100 -10.15 21.76 -24.21
N VAL A 101 -10.34 22.80 -23.39
CA VAL A 101 -9.58 22.95 -22.14
C VAL A 101 -9.83 21.77 -21.21
N VAL A 102 -11.09 21.34 -21.03
CA VAL A 102 -11.41 20.14 -20.23
C VAL A 102 -10.80 18.89 -20.87
N LEU A 103 -10.97 18.70 -22.18
CA LEU A 103 -10.51 17.51 -22.88
C LEU A 103 -8.99 17.30 -22.76
N HIS A 104 -8.20 18.37 -22.79
CA HIS A 104 -6.74 18.29 -22.72
C HIS A 104 -6.18 18.40 -21.29
N SER A 105 -6.98 18.85 -20.31
CA SER A 105 -6.57 18.93 -18.90
C SER A 105 -6.87 17.68 -18.07
N VAL A 106 -7.89 16.90 -18.45
CA VAL A 106 -8.25 15.67 -17.73
C VAL A 106 -7.10 14.64 -17.74
N PRO A 107 -6.43 14.34 -18.87
CA PRO A 107 -5.34 13.37 -18.90
C PRO A 107 -4.15 13.68 -17.97
N PRO A 108 -3.56 14.89 -17.95
CA PRO A 108 -2.43 15.19 -17.06
C PRO A 108 -2.80 15.14 -15.57
N LEU A 109 -4.02 15.56 -15.20
CA LEU A 109 -4.50 15.46 -13.83
C LEU A 109 -4.66 14.00 -13.39
N VAL A 110 -5.25 13.16 -14.25
CA VAL A 110 -5.43 11.72 -13.97
C VAL A 110 -4.08 11.03 -13.86
N VAL A 111 -3.13 11.30 -14.74
CA VAL A 111 -1.77 10.75 -14.69
C VAL A 111 -1.06 11.16 -13.41
N PHE A 112 -1.14 12.43 -13.02
CA PHE A 112 -0.56 12.93 -11.77
C PHE A 112 -1.10 12.19 -10.54
N VAL A 113 -2.43 12.12 -10.43
CA VAL A 113 -3.10 11.42 -9.30
C VAL A 113 -2.77 9.94 -9.30
N ALA A 114 -2.79 9.29 -10.47
CA ALA A 114 -2.46 7.88 -10.59
C ALA A 114 -0.99 7.60 -10.25
N ALA A 115 -0.06 8.49 -10.64
CA ALA A 115 1.35 8.40 -10.27
C ALA A 115 1.55 8.53 -8.76
N GLU A 116 0.89 9.48 -8.10
CA GLU A 116 0.92 9.58 -6.63
C GLU A 116 0.38 8.30 -5.98
N ALA A 117 -0.79 7.84 -6.41
CA ALA A 117 -1.42 6.63 -5.88
C ALA A 117 -0.55 5.37 -6.07
N VAL A 118 0.09 5.20 -7.23
CA VAL A 118 1.01 4.07 -7.48
C VAL A 118 2.24 4.17 -6.60
N THR A 119 2.81 5.37 -6.40
CA THR A 119 3.97 5.53 -5.50
C THR A 119 3.63 5.23 -4.04
N GLU A 120 2.45 5.63 -3.57
CA GLU A 120 1.96 5.31 -2.23
C GLU A 120 1.66 3.81 -2.08
N LEU A 121 1.03 3.20 -3.09
CA LEU A 121 0.77 1.76 -3.10
C LEU A 121 2.07 0.96 -3.05
N ARG A 122 3.08 1.34 -3.84
CA ARG A 122 4.41 0.71 -3.81
C ARG A 122 5.09 0.84 -2.47
N ASP A 123 4.93 1.98 -1.80
CA ASP A 123 5.46 2.19 -0.46
C ASP A 123 4.81 1.24 0.55
N LYS A 124 3.47 1.20 0.59
CA LYS A 124 2.72 0.29 1.47
C LYS A 124 3.03 -1.18 1.21
N LEU A 125 3.21 -1.57 -0.05
CA LEU A 125 3.64 -2.93 -0.41
C LEU A 125 5.09 -3.21 0.00
N GLY A 126 5.99 -2.25 -0.14
CA GLY A 126 7.36 -2.38 0.35
C GLY A 126 7.41 -2.60 1.86
N VAL A 127 6.58 -1.87 2.61
CA VAL A 127 6.41 -2.07 4.06
C VAL A 127 5.81 -3.43 4.36
N ALA A 128 4.74 -3.85 3.68
CA ALA A 128 4.10 -5.15 3.89
C ALA A 128 5.01 -6.35 3.56
N PHE A 129 6.01 -6.17 2.69
CA PHE A 129 6.97 -7.22 2.33
C PHE A 129 8.22 -7.24 3.22
N THR A 130 8.52 -6.13 3.90
CA THR A 130 9.66 -6.02 4.85
C THR A 130 9.26 -6.24 6.29
N VAL A 131 8.01 -5.96 6.64
CA VAL A 131 7.40 -6.51 7.84
C VAL A 131 7.30 -8.01 7.56
N PRO A 132 8.10 -8.90 8.22
CA PRO A 132 7.83 -10.33 8.14
C PRO A 132 6.36 -10.45 8.46
N SER A 133 5.61 -11.17 7.62
CA SER A 133 4.18 -11.33 7.81
C SER A 133 4.00 -11.74 9.26
N VAL A 134 3.62 -10.78 10.10
CA VAL A 134 2.89 -11.06 11.33
C VAL A 134 1.53 -11.40 10.77
N GLU A 135 1.48 -12.55 10.07
CA GLU A 135 0.43 -13.50 10.30
C GLU A 135 0.21 -13.37 11.78
N PRO A 136 -0.99 -12.94 12.21
CA PRO A 136 -1.23 -12.89 13.64
C PRO A 136 -0.65 -14.21 14.10
N GLU A 137 0.22 -14.18 15.10
CA GLU A 137 0.11 -15.25 16.06
C GLU A 137 -1.41 -15.23 16.32
N ARG A 138 -2.15 -16.10 15.59
CA ARG A 138 -3.06 -17.04 16.19
C ARG A 138 -2.22 -17.39 17.38
N SER A 139 -2.47 -16.67 18.48
CA SER A 139 -2.19 -17.17 19.79
C SER A 139 -2.73 -18.57 19.61
N GLN A 140 -1.82 -19.52 19.41
CA GLN A 140 -2.19 -20.90 19.42
C GLN A 140 -2.77 -20.93 20.80
N THR A 141 -4.11 -20.86 20.90
CA THR A 141 -4.83 -20.97 22.14
C THR A 141 -4.26 -22.26 22.65
N ARG A 142 -3.28 -22.16 23.55
CA ARG A 142 -2.36 -23.25 23.87
C ARG A 142 -3.32 -24.34 24.24
N ARG A 143 -3.46 -25.36 23.38
CA ARG A 143 -4.51 -26.36 23.57
C ARG A 143 -4.15 -26.98 24.89
N THR A 144 -4.87 -26.61 25.94
CA THR A 144 -4.53 -26.95 27.31
C THR A 144 -4.53 -28.45 27.35
N SER A 145 -3.33 -29.03 27.45
CA SER A 145 -3.16 -30.46 27.32
C SER A 145 -3.69 -31.14 28.58
N PHE A 146 -3.96 -32.43 28.50
CA PHE A 146 -4.33 -33.21 29.68
C PHE A 146 -3.28 -33.06 30.81
N ALA A 147 -1.99 -32.95 30.45
CA ALA A 147 -0.90 -32.75 31.40
C ALA A 147 -0.95 -31.37 32.07
N ASP A 148 -1.32 -30.32 31.33
CA ASP A 148 -1.47 -28.97 31.90
C ASP A 148 -2.61 -28.95 32.93
N TYR A 149 -3.75 -29.59 32.64
CA TYR A 149 -4.85 -29.69 33.60
C TYR A 149 -4.48 -30.52 34.84
N LEU A 150 -3.70 -31.59 34.65
CA LEU A 150 -3.26 -32.44 35.76
C LEU A 150 -2.23 -31.72 36.65
N ALA A 151 -1.36 -30.89 36.08
CA ALA A 151 -0.44 -30.04 36.84
C ALA A 151 -1.18 -29.01 37.72
N VAL A 152 -2.22 -28.38 37.18
CA VAL A 152 -3.08 -27.46 37.95
C VAL A 152 -3.80 -28.19 39.08
N ALA A 153 -4.35 -29.38 38.81
CA ALA A 153 -5.00 -30.20 39.83
C ALA A 153 -4.03 -30.67 40.94
N ARG A 154 -2.78 -31.02 40.59
CA ARG A 154 -1.74 -31.34 41.59
C ARG A 154 -1.38 -30.14 42.45
N ALA A 155 -1.23 -28.96 41.86
CA ALA A 155 -0.89 -27.74 42.59
C ALA A 155 -1.99 -27.31 43.57
N ALA A 156 -3.26 -27.59 43.24
CA ALA A 156 -4.41 -27.30 44.09
C ALA A 156 -4.69 -28.38 45.15
N ARG A 157 -4.01 -29.53 45.11
CA ARG A 157 -4.25 -30.66 46.02
C ARG A 157 -3.64 -30.37 47.40
N THR A 158 -4.46 -30.45 48.44
CA THR A 158 -4.03 -30.53 49.84
C THR A 158 -4.36 -31.90 50.43
N ALA A 159 -3.72 -32.28 51.53
CA ALA A 159 -3.86 -33.63 52.12
C ALA A 159 -5.29 -33.97 52.61
N GLU A 160 -6.13 -32.96 52.79
CA GLU A 160 -7.49 -33.08 53.33
C GLU A 160 -8.58 -33.12 52.24
N VAL A 161 -8.20 -32.93 50.96
CA VAL A 161 -9.16 -32.83 49.86
C VAL A 161 -9.44 -34.19 49.22
N GLU A 162 -10.71 -34.59 49.23
CA GLU A 162 -11.17 -35.74 48.46
C GLU A 162 -11.19 -35.42 46.97
N VAL A 163 -10.33 -36.10 46.20
CA VAL A 163 -10.23 -35.91 44.74
C VAL A 163 -11.49 -36.45 44.07
N THR A 164 -12.42 -35.59 43.68
CA THR A 164 -13.64 -35.94 42.93
C THR A 164 -13.69 -35.31 41.54
N PRO A 165 -14.44 -35.88 40.56
CA PRO A 165 -14.62 -35.27 39.23
C PRO A 165 -15.31 -33.90 39.26
N ALA A 166 -16.04 -33.58 40.34
CA ALA A 166 -16.63 -32.26 40.56
C ALA A 166 -15.56 -31.25 41.00
N TRP A 167 -14.75 -31.63 41.99
CA TRP A 167 -13.63 -30.82 42.47
C TRP A 167 -12.62 -30.52 41.35
N ILE A 168 -12.24 -31.52 40.53
CA ILE A 168 -11.35 -31.32 39.39
C ILE A 168 -11.88 -30.24 38.44
N ARG A 169 -13.19 -30.19 38.18
CA ARG A 169 -13.78 -29.20 37.27
C ARG A 169 -13.76 -27.80 37.87
N GLU A 170 -13.94 -27.71 39.18
CA GLU A 170 -13.88 -26.45 39.92
C GLU A 170 -12.47 -25.84 39.85
N VAL A 171 -11.42 -26.64 40.10
CA VAL A 171 -10.05 -26.14 40.12
C VAL A 171 -9.41 -25.97 38.74
N THR A 172 -9.83 -26.75 37.73
CA THR A 172 -9.21 -26.72 36.39
C THR A 172 -10.07 -26.10 35.29
N GLY A 173 -11.39 -25.95 35.51
CA GLY A 173 -12.32 -25.52 34.47
C GLY A 173 -12.50 -26.52 33.31
N CYS A 174 -12.02 -27.77 33.45
CA CYS A 174 -12.08 -28.75 32.37
C CYS A 174 -13.50 -29.26 32.08
N SER A 175 -13.68 -29.85 30.90
CA SER A 175 -14.98 -30.35 30.46
C SER A 175 -15.47 -31.57 31.26
N ARG A 176 -16.79 -31.80 31.26
CA ARG A 176 -17.45 -32.94 31.93
C ARG A 176 -16.87 -34.31 31.55
N GLY A 177 -16.37 -34.47 30.32
CA GLY A 177 -15.77 -35.72 29.86
C GLY A 177 -14.30 -35.92 30.27
N LEU A 178 -13.58 -34.83 30.56
CA LEU A 178 -12.16 -34.89 30.92
C LEU A 178 -11.96 -35.08 32.44
N SER A 179 -12.86 -34.51 33.24
CA SER A 179 -12.74 -34.52 34.70
C SER A 179 -12.71 -35.89 35.39
N PRO A 180 -13.48 -36.93 34.97
CA PRO A 180 -13.35 -38.25 35.58
C PRO A 180 -12.00 -38.91 35.26
N ARG A 181 -11.40 -38.62 34.09
CA ARG A 181 -10.09 -39.16 33.69
C ARG A 181 -8.95 -38.52 34.47
N LEU A 182 -9.02 -37.21 34.69
CA LEU A 182 -8.08 -36.47 35.54
C LEU A 182 -8.17 -36.90 37.01
N ALA A 183 -9.38 -37.08 37.54
CA ALA A 183 -9.59 -37.57 38.91
C ALA A 183 -9.02 -38.97 39.11
N ALA A 184 -9.23 -39.89 38.15
CA ALA A 184 -8.66 -41.23 38.21
C ALA A 184 -7.12 -41.23 38.16
N ALA A 185 -6.53 -40.42 37.27
CA ALA A 185 -5.08 -40.28 37.17
C ALA A 185 -4.46 -39.72 38.46
N LEU A 186 -5.05 -38.68 39.05
CA LEU A 186 -4.54 -38.07 40.29
C LEU A 186 -4.68 -38.99 41.52
N ARG A 187 -5.69 -39.87 41.54
CA ARG A 187 -5.84 -40.90 42.60
C ARG A 187 -4.84 -42.05 42.44
N ALA A 188 -4.46 -42.40 41.21
CA ALA A 188 -3.46 -43.44 40.96
C ALA A 188 -2.03 -43.03 41.35
N GLU A 189 -1.81 -41.73 41.62
CA GLU A 189 -0.54 -41.18 42.12
C GLU A 189 -0.44 -41.15 43.65
N SER A 190 -1.50 -41.56 44.35
CA SER A 190 -1.52 -41.78 45.81
C SER A 190 -1.33 -43.26 46.14
#